data_AF-N9CBE6-F1
#
_entry.id   AF-N9CBE6-F1
#
_cell.length_a   1.000
_cell.length_b   1.000
_cell.length_c   1.000
_cell.angle_alpha   90.00
_cell.angle_beta   90.00
_cell.angle_gamma   90.00
#
_symmetry.space_group_name_H-M   'P 1'
#
loop_
_entity.id
_entity.type
_entity.pdbx_description
1 polymer ?
#
loop_
_entity_poly.entity_id
_entity_poly.type
_entity_poly.pdbx_seq_one_letter_code
_entity_poly.pdbx_strand_id
1 'polypeptide(L)'
;MIDKSGIEMELRALYYPSDENNFEAVRENGLYLQYIEKQTEVLCLAAVRQNPRAIKFVNKQTPEICLLAVKQNGDLLQYIREPSAEIILQAVKNEGLALKHVLFPNAEICLTAVRQNGFALQYVKNQSLEICEAAIRAHPLAIKYVKQQTNELCVKAIKKNGLAIQNIKAPNDLMKMIAVELNPMVIQFIEQPSKALCSLAVQIRPYAIQYLKHADEALWLEAIMHKPNVIQFLDYYSETLLQAALRTNPLSFKYIPHRFKTQSICALALQLDEKNKRYLP
;
A
#
# COMPACT_ATOMS: atom_id res chain seq x y z
N MET A 1 24.49 -49.00 48.03
CA MET A 1 25.08 -49.05 46.68
C MET A 1 24.33 -48.04 45.83
N ILE A 2 25.01 -46.98 45.38
CA ILE A 2 24.42 -46.02 44.44
C ILE A 2 24.30 -46.77 43.11
N ASP A 3 23.09 -46.88 42.57
CA ASP A 3 22.84 -47.49 41.27
C ASP A 3 23.48 -46.62 40.19
N LYS A 4 24.72 -46.99 39.83
CA LYS A 4 25.49 -46.31 38.79
C LYS A 4 24.84 -46.47 37.41
N SER A 5 24.03 -47.52 37.20
CA SER A 5 23.38 -47.76 35.91
C SER A 5 22.24 -46.77 35.66
N GLY A 6 21.44 -46.45 36.68
CA GLY A 6 20.39 -45.44 36.60
C GLY A 6 20.94 -44.04 36.33
N ILE A 7 22.01 -43.64 37.04
CA ILE A 7 22.63 -42.31 36.87
C ILE A 7 23.33 -42.19 35.50
N GLU A 8 24.00 -43.24 35.03
CA GLU A 8 24.65 -43.23 33.72
C GLU A 8 23.63 -43.18 32.58
N MET A 9 22.47 -43.82 32.76
CA MET A 9 21.35 -43.77 31.81
C MET A 9 20.66 -42.40 31.79
N GLU A 10 20.46 -41.77 32.95
CA GLU A 10 19.98 -40.38 33.06
C GLU A 10 20.96 -39.37 32.44
N LEU A 11 22.26 -39.49 32.71
CA LEU A 11 23.28 -38.63 32.10
C LEU A 11 23.39 -38.85 30.60
N ARG A 12 23.24 -40.08 30.12
CA ARG A 12 23.24 -40.39 28.68
C ARG A 12 21.98 -39.85 27.99
N ALA A 13 20.82 -39.87 28.64
CA ALA A 13 19.62 -39.20 28.15
C ALA A 13 19.75 -37.66 28.15
N LEU A 14 20.51 -37.10 29.09
CA LEU A 14 20.81 -35.66 29.19
C LEU A 14 21.79 -35.19 28.10
N TYR A 15 22.75 -36.03 27.71
CA TYR A 15 23.80 -35.72 26.72
C TYR A 15 23.53 -36.25 25.29
N TYR A 16 22.73 -37.31 25.16
CA TYR A 16 22.35 -37.96 23.90
C TYR A 16 20.86 -38.33 23.95
N PRO A 17 19.96 -37.36 23.69
CA PRO A 17 18.52 -37.61 23.71
C PRO A 17 18.15 -38.77 22.76
N SER A 18 17.30 -39.66 23.25
CA SER A 18 16.71 -40.73 22.43
C SER A 18 15.91 -40.13 21.27
N ASP A 19 15.66 -40.92 20.22
CA ASP A 19 14.83 -40.47 19.09
C ASP A 19 13.45 -39.97 19.57
N GLU A 20 12.88 -40.58 20.60
CA GLU A 20 11.59 -40.19 21.19
C GLU A 20 11.65 -38.83 21.92
N ASN A 21 12.67 -38.59 22.75
CA ASN A 21 12.89 -37.30 23.41
C ASN A 21 13.11 -36.17 22.39
N ASN A 22 13.85 -36.47 21.31
CA ASN A 22 14.04 -35.54 20.20
C ASN A 22 12.71 -35.19 19.52
N PHE A 23 11.83 -36.18 19.33
CA PHE A 23 10.50 -35.96 18.77
C PHE A 23 9.60 -35.10 19.65
N GLU A 24 9.60 -35.34 20.96
CA GLU A 24 8.84 -34.50 21.91
C GLU A 24 9.36 -33.07 21.91
N ALA A 25 10.68 -32.89 21.98
CA ALA A 25 11.30 -31.58 21.99
C ALA A 25 10.95 -30.75 20.72
N VAL A 26 10.97 -31.35 19.52
CA VAL A 26 10.58 -30.63 18.30
C VAL A 26 9.07 -30.41 18.20
N ARG A 27 8.23 -31.23 18.84
CA ARG A 27 6.78 -31.03 18.90
C ARG A 27 6.41 -29.89 19.84
N GLU A 28 7.17 -29.68 20.90
CA GLU A 28 7.02 -28.51 21.79
C GLU A 28 7.61 -27.24 21.15
N ASN A 29 8.79 -27.36 20.53
CA ASN A 29 9.47 -26.25 19.85
C ASN A 29 10.27 -26.74 18.63
N GLY A 30 9.74 -26.51 17.43
CA GLY A 30 10.36 -26.95 16.17
C GLY A 30 11.76 -26.38 15.92
N LEU A 31 12.11 -25.25 16.54
CA LEU A 31 13.47 -24.68 16.45
C LEU A 31 14.51 -25.48 17.25
N TYR A 32 14.07 -26.40 18.12
CA TYR A 32 14.97 -27.32 18.83
C TYR A 32 15.76 -28.23 17.87
N LEU A 33 15.27 -28.41 16.63
CA LEU A 33 15.98 -29.12 15.56
C LEU A 33 17.43 -28.65 15.37
N GLN A 34 17.74 -27.39 15.69
CA GLN A 34 19.10 -26.83 15.61
C GLN A 34 20.12 -27.53 16.52
N TYR A 35 19.66 -28.19 17.58
CA TYR A 35 20.50 -28.89 18.55
C TYR A 35 20.59 -30.40 18.28
N ILE A 36 19.86 -30.90 17.27
CA ILE A 36 19.81 -32.33 16.94
C ILE A 36 20.77 -32.61 15.80
N GLU A 37 21.84 -33.35 16.09
CA GLU A 37 22.85 -33.73 15.10
C GLU A 37 22.31 -34.75 14.07
N LYS A 38 21.64 -35.81 14.56
CA LYS A 38 21.06 -36.87 13.72
C LYS A 38 19.61 -36.55 13.36
N GLN A 39 19.43 -35.90 12.21
CA GLN A 39 18.11 -35.52 11.72
C GLN A 39 17.54 -36.59 10.77
N THR A 40 16.40 -37.17 11.13
CA THR A 40 15.58 -37.99 10.22
C THR A 40 14.57 -37.11 9.49
N GLU A 41 14.09 -37.57 8.32
CA GLU A 41 13.08 -36.83 7.56
C GLU A 41 11.79 -36.61 8.37
N VAL A 42 11.32 -37.61 9.10
CA VAL A 42 10.13 -37.51 9.95
C VAL A 42 10.30 -36.47 11.06
N LEU A 43 11.49 -36.40 11.66
CA LEU A 43 11.82 -35.40 12.69
C LEU A 43 11.86 -33.98 12.09
N CYS A 44 12.48 -33.81 10.93
CA CYS A 44 12.48 -32.54 10.20
C CYS A 44 11.06 -32.10 9.82
N LEU A 45 10.23 -33.01 9.34
CA LEU A 45 8.82 -32.75 9.02
C LEU A 45 8.03 -32.34 10.27
N ALA A 46 8.24 -33.01 11.40
CA ALA A 46 7.60 -32.64 12.67
C ALA A 46 8.03 -31.23 13.11
N ALA A 47 9.33 -30.93 13.07
CA ALA A 47 9.87 -29.62 13.41
C ALA A 47 9.32 -28.50 12.50
N VAL A 48 9.33 -28.69 11.18
CA VAL A 48 8.82 -27.70 10.21
C VAL A 48 7.30 -27.57 10.28
N ARG A 49 6.57 -28.66 10.59
CA ARG A 49 5.11 -28.60 10.82
C ARG A 49 4.78 -27.76 12.06
N GLN A 50 5.59 -27.85 13.11
CA GLN A 50 5.41 -27.09 14.34
C GLN A 50 5.82 -25.62 14.17
N ASN A 51 7.00 -25.38 13.59
CA ASN A 51 7.49 -24.05 13.26
C ASN A 51 8.21 -24.08 11.91
N PRO A 52 7.65 -23.46 10.86
CA PRO A 52 8.20 -23.60 9.52
C PRO A 52 9.59 -22.95 9.38
N ARG A 53 9.98 -22.02 10.28
CA ARG A 53 11.35 -21.47 10.34
C ARG A 53 12.41 -22.51 10.69
N ALA A 54 12.03 -23.68 11.21
CA ALA A 54 12.94 -24.80 11.45
C ALA A 54 13.65 -25.28 10.16
N ILE A 55 13.10 -24.96 8.97
CA ILE A 55 13.74 -25.24 7.67
C ILE A 55 15.18 -24.73 7.58
N LYS A 56 15.50 -23.65 8.30
CA LYS A 56 16.85 -23.07 8.39
C LYS A 56 17.87 -24.06 8.98
N PHE A 57 17.41 -24.96 9.86
CA PHE A 57 18.24 -25.93 10.58
C PHE A 57 18.20 -27.34 9.96
N VAL A 58 17.43 -27.54 8.90
CA VAL A 58 17.35 -28.83 8.21
C VAL A 58 18.63 -29.07 7.42
N ASN A 59 19.34 -30.15 7.75
CA ASN A 59 20.58 -30.55 7.08
C ASN A 59 20.29 -31.03 5.65
N LYS A 60 19.35 -31.99 5.51
CA LYS A 60 18.91 -32.56 4.23
C LYS A 60 17.51 -32.08 3.88
N GLN A 61 17.43 -31.10 2.99
CA GLN A 61 16.19 -30.46 2.55
C GLN A 61 15.54 -31.29 1.44
N THR A 62 14.59 -32.16 1.79
CA THR A 62 13.80 -32.91 0.80
C THR A 62 12.70 -32.03 0.21
N PRO A 63 12.19 -32.33 -1.01
CA PRO A 63 11.09 -31.58 -1.61
C PRO A 63 9.87 -31.47 -0.70
N GLU A 64 9.53 -32.52 0.05
CA GLU A 64 8.39 -32.53 0.96
C GLU A 64 8.56 -31.52 2.12
N ILE A 65 9.73 -31.53 2.77
CA ILE A 65 10.05 -30.58 3.87
C ILE A 65 10.02 -29.14 3.35
N CYS A 66 10.64 -28.90 2.19
CA CYS A 66 10.68 -27.60 1.54
C CYS A 66 9.27 -27.08 1.19
N LEU A 67 8.44 -27.92 0.56
CA LEU A 67 7.07 -27.59 0.21
C LEU A 67 6.22 -27.31 1.45
N LEU A 68 6.39 -28.08 2.52
CA LEU A 68 5.72 -27.85 3.80
C LEU A 68 6.06 -26.47 4.37
N ALA A 69 7.34 -26.08 4.33
CA ALA A 69 7.78 -24.77 4.81
C ALA A 69 7.17 -23.62 4.01
N VAL A 70 7.29 -23.65 2.67
CA VAL A 70 6.82 -22.54 1.82
C VAL A 70 5.29 -22.45 1.71
N LYS A 71 4.57 -23.57 1.92
CA LYS A 71 3.11 -23.57 2.06
C LYS A 71 2.65 -22.81 3.30
N GLN A 72 3.41 -22.85 4.39
CA GLN A 72 3.09 -22.09 5.60
C GLN A 72 3.57 -20.64 5.52
N ASN A 73 4.73 -20.38 4.92
CA ASN A 73 5.30 -19.04 4.76
C ASN A 73 6.20 -18.99 3.51
N GLY A 74 5.79 -18.25 2.48
CA GLY A 74 6.49 -18.17 1.21
C GLY A 74 7.87 -17.51 1.30
N ASP A 75 8.05 -16.52 2.17
CA ASP A 75 9.34 -15.87 2.43
C ASP A 75 10.43 -16.83 2.98
N LEU A 76 10.06 -18.03 3.45
CA LEU A 76 11.03 -19.07 3.84
C LEU A 76 11.80 -19.67 2.66
N LEU A 77 11.42 -19.35 1.42
CA LEU A 77 12.20 -19.67 0.22
C LEU A 77 13.67 -19.26 0.36
N GLN A 78 13.96 -18.17 1.10
CA GLN A 78 15.31 -17.69 1.37
C GLN A 78 16.24 -18.69 2.09
N TYR A 79 15.67 -19.69 2.75
CA TYR A 79 16.43 -20.71 3.50
C TYR A 79 16.58 -22.03 2.72
N ILE A 80 16.01 -22.13 1.52
CA ILE A 80 16.09 -23.33 0.68
C ILE A 80 17.27 -23.18 -0.27
N ARG A 81 18.22 -24.12 -0.20
CA ARG A 81 19.51 -24.00 -0.92
C ARG A 81 19.36 -24.16 -2.43
N GLU A 82 18.57 -25.15 -2.85
CA GLU A 82 18.36 -25.49 -4.27
C GLU A 82 16.87 -25.72 -4.53
N PRO A 83 16.04 -24.65 -4.51
CA PRO A 83 14.61 -24.80 -4.66
C PRO A 83 14.25 -25.18 -6.10
N SER A 84 13.42 -26.22 -6.24
CA SER A 84 12.84 -26.59 -7.53
C SER A 84 11.83 -25.53 -8.01
N ALA A 85 11.49 -25.58 -9.31
CA ALA A 85 10.45 -24.70 -9.86
C ALA A 85 9.11 -24.84 -9.12
N GLU A 86 8.76 -26.05 -8.68
CA GLU A 86 7.54 -26.31 -7.91
C GLU A 86 7.56 -25.60 -6.54
N ILE A 87 8.68 -25.69 -5.81
CA ILE A 87 8.86 -25.01 -4.52
C ILE A 87 8.81 -23.49 -4.70
N ILE A 88 9.48 -22.96 -5.73
CA ILE A 88 9.46 -21.53 -6.03
C ILE A 88 8.03 -21.07 -6.35
N LEU A 89 7.33 -21.79 -7.23
CA LEU A 89 5.94 -21.48 -7.58
C LEU A 89 5.03 -21.54 -6.36
N GLN A 90 5.18 -22.54 -5.51
CA GLN A 90 4.40 -22.65 -4.26
C GLN A 90 4.68 -21.46 -3.32
N ALA A 91 5.95 -21.05 -3.20
CA ALA A 91 6.34 -19.90 -2.39
C ALA A 91 5.74 -18.59 -2.92
N VAL A 92 5.87 -18.30 -4.22
CA VAL A 92 5.34 -17.04 -4.79
C VAL A 92 3.82 -17.03 -4.93
N LYS A 93 3.17 -18.21 -5.01
CA LYS A 93 1.70 -18.33 -4.89
C LYS A 93 1.21 -17.97 -3.50
N ASN A 94 1.97 -18.33 -2.46
CA ASN A 94 1.65 -17.99 -1.08
C ASN A 94 1.99 -16.52 -0.78
N GLU A 95 3.18 -16.07 -1.20
CA GLU A 95 3.71 -14.73 -0.94
C GLU A 95 4.51 -14.21 -2.14
N GLY A 96 3.91 -13.35 -2.96
CA GLY A 96 4.48 -12.89 -4.22
C GLY A 96 5.80 -12.13 -4.06
N LEU A 97 6.03 -11.50 -2.91
CA LEU A 97 7.30 -10.82 -2.60
C LEU A 97 8.46 -11.80 -2.37
N ALA A 98 8.20 -13.10 -2.14
CA ALA A 98 9.23 -14.13 -2.07
C ALA A 98 10.04 -14.23 -3.39
N LEU A 99 9.53 -13.65 -4.49
CA LEU A 99 10.26 -13.49 -5.75
C LEU A 99 11.63 -12.84 -5.57
N LYS A 100 11.82 -12.00 -4.54
CA LYS A 100 13.12 -11.38 -4.18
C LYS A 100 14.23 -12.39 -3.91
N HIS A 101 13.88 -13.64 -3.57
CA HIS A 101 14.80 -14.73 -3.29
C HIS A 101 15.06 -15.64 -4.50
N VAL A 102 14.44 -15.38 -5.65
CA VAL A 102 14.60 -16.19 -6.86
C VAL A 102 15.68 -15.58 -7.75
N LEU A 103 16.77 -16.31 -8.00
CA LEU A 103 17.92 -15.80 -8.75
C LEU A 103 17.62 -15.60 -10.25
N PHE A 104 16.93 -16.58 -10.86
CA PHE A 104 16.59 -16.62 -12.28
C PHE A 104 15.10 -16.95 -12.51
N PRO A 105 14.18 -16.03 -12.18
CA PRO A 105 12.76 -16.30 -12.37
C PRO A 105 12.40 -16.30 -13.86
N ASN A 106 11.68 -17.33 -14.30
CA ASN A 106 11.08 -17.38 -15.62
C ASN A 106 9.77 -16.57 -15.67
N ALA A 107 9.14 -16.48 -16.85
CA ALA A 107 7.91 -15.71 -17.04
C ALA A 107 6.75 -16.20 -16.17
N GLU A 108 6.59 -17.52 -16.00
CA GLU A 108 5.53 -18.13 -15.19
C GLU A 108 5.66 -17.76 -13.71
N ILE A 109 6.88 -17.85 -13.15
CA ILE A 109 7.17 -17.46 -11.76
C ILE A 109 6.90 -15.96 -11.58
N CYS A 110 7.35 -15.12 -12.52
CA CYS A 110 7.11 -13.68 -12.46
C CYS A 110 5.62 -13.36 -12.50
N LEU A 111 4.86 -13.95 -13.44
CA LEU A 111 3.42 -13.74 -13.57
C LEU A 111 2.67 -14.19 -12.32
N THR A 112 3.04 -15.35 -11.77
CA THR A 112 2.46 -15.87 -10.53
C THR A 112 2.67 -14.91 -9.37
N ALA A 113 3.91 -14.43 -9.20
CA ALA A 113 4.27 -13.48 -8.14
C ALA A 113 3.52 -12.15 -8.27
N VAL A 114 3.50 -11.53 -9.46
CA VAL A 114 2.87 -10.21 -9.64
C VAL A 114 1.34 -10.26 -9.60
N ARG A 115 0.74 -11.41 -9.95
CA ARG A 115 -0.71 -11.63 -9.80
C ARG A 115 -1.09 -11.76 -8.32
N GLN A 116 -0.24 -12.38 -7.50
CA GLN A 116 -0.42 -12.47 -6.05
C GLN A 116 -0.21 -11.10 -5.38
N ASN A 117 0.88 -10.40 -5.74
CA ASN A 117 1.19 -9.06 -5.24
C ASN A 117 1.84 -8.22 -6.34
N GLY A 118 1.13 -7.20 -6.82
CA GLY A 118 1.60 -6.33 -7.92
C GLY A 118 2.96 -5.66 -7.63
N PHE A 119 3.33 -5.43 -6.37
CA PHE A 119 4.63 -4.87 -6.00
C PHE A 119 5.80 -5.84 -6.15
N ALA A 120 5.56 -7.13 -6.38
CA ALA A 120 6.60 -8.08 -6.74
C ALA A 120 7.30 -7.69 -8.06
N LEU A 121 6.66 -6.85 -8.90
CA LEU A 121 7.24 -6.33 -10.14
C LEU A 121 8.63 -5.69 -9.94
N GLN A 122 8.90 -5.14 -8.76
CA GLN A 122 10.20 -4.55 -8.43
C GLN A 122 11.37 -5.54 -8.52
N TYR A 123 11.10 -6.85 -8.37
CA TYR A 123 12.10 -7.92 -8.45
C TYR A 123 12.18 -8.56 -9.85
N VAL A 124 11.33 -8.15 -10.79
CA VAL A 124 11.35 -8.65 -12.16
C VAL A 124 12.38 -7.89 -13.00
N LYS A 125 13.47 -8.55 -13.39
CA LYS A 125 14.51 -7.96 -14.24
C LYS A 125 14.02 -7.71 -15.67
N ASN A 126 13.38 -8.71 -16.28
CA ASN A 126 12.89 -8.67 -17.66
C ASN A 126 11.36 -8.51 -17.65
N GLN A 127 10.89 -7.28 -17.79
CA GLN A 127 9.47 -6.94 -17.72
C GLN A 127 8.85 -7.01 -19.12
N SER A 128 7.99 -7.99 -19.37
CA SER A 128 7.12 -8.00 -20.55
C SER A 128 5.88 -7.13 -20.32
N LEU A 129 5.19 -6.76 -21.40
CA LEU A 129 3.92 -6.04 -21.30
C LEU A 129 2.92 -6.82 -20.43
N GLU A 130 2.81 -8.14 -20.64
CA GLU A 130 1.91 -9.00 -19.87
C GLU A 130 2.22 -8.98 -18.36
N ILE A 131 3.49 -9.04 -17.97
CA ILE A 131 3.90 -8.98 -16.56
C ILE A 131 3.56 -7.61 -15.95
N CYS A 132 3.84 -6.52 -16.67
CA CYS A 132 3.49 -5.17 -16.23
C CYS A 132 1.98 -5.00 -16.06
N GLU A 133 1.19 -5.47 -17.02
CA GLU A 133 -0.27 -5.40 -16.95
C GLU A 133 -0.83 -6.24 -15.81
N ALA A 134 -0.32 -7.45 -15.61
CA ALA A 134 -0.71 -8.30 -14.49
C ALA A 134 -0.41 -7.62 -13.14
N ALA A 135 0.75 -6.99 -13.01
CA ALA A 135 1.14 -6.24 -11.82
C ALA A 135 0.22 -5.04 -11.56
N ILE A 136 -0.05 -4.22 -12.58
CA ILE A 136 -0.96 -3.06 -12.47
C ILE A 136 -2.39 -3.50 -12.17
N ARG A 137 -2.82 -4.63 -12.76
CA ARG A 137 -4.13 -5.22 -12.49
C ARG A 137 -4.23 -5.67 -11.03
N ALA A 138 -3.19 -6.29 -10.47
CA ALA A 138 -3.18 -6.67 -9.07
C ALA A 138 -3.10 -5.45 -8.14
N HIS A 139 -2.23 -4.48 -8.44
CA HIS A 139 -2.10 -3.25 -7.66
C HIS A 139 -1.71 -2.05 -8.56
N PRO A 140 -2.58 -1.04 -8.75
CA PRO A 140 -2.34 0.06 -9.70
C PRO A 140 -1.06 0.86 -9.44
N LEU A 141 -0.70 1.06 -8.16
CA LEU A 141 0.53 1.75 -7.78
C LEU A 141 1.82 0.98 -8.13
N ALA A 142 1.72 -0.27 -8.60
CA ALA A 142 2.86 -1.00 -9.15
C ALA A 142 3.44 -0.35 -10.42
N ILE A 143 2.73 0.60 -11.04
CA ILE A 143 3.25 1.45 -12.13
C ILE A 143 4.60 2.09 -11.77
N LYS A 144 4.85 2.34 -10.47
CA LYS A 144 6.13 2.87 -9.97
C LYS A 144 7.34 1.97 -10.26
N TYR A 145 7.10 0.66 -10.41
CA TYR A 145 8.13 -0.34 -10.68
C TYR A 145 8.22 -0.73 -12.16
N VAL A 146 7.35 -0.19 -13.01
CA VAL A 146 7.43 -0.38 -14.46
C VAL A 146 8.62 0.40 -15.01
N LYS A 147 9.58 -0.28 -15.64
CA LYS A 147 10.80 0.34 -16.19
C LYS A 147 10.48 1.27 -17.35
N GLN A 148 9.62 0.82 -18.27
CA GLN A 148 9.16 1.56 -19.43
C GLN A 148 7.67 1.87 -19.28
N GLN A 149 7.37 3.06 -18.75
CA GLN A 149 6.01 3.53 -18.51
C GLN A 149 5.37 4.00 -19.82
N THR A 150 4.76 3.09 -20.57
CA THR A 150 4.01 3.45 -21.78
C THR A 150 2.73 4.21 -21.41
N ASN A 151 2.24 5.05 -22.32
CA ASN A 151 0.99 5.78 -22.13
C ASN A 151 -0.17 4.85 -21.78
N GLU A 152 -0.24 3.68 -22.43
CA GLU A 152 -1.28 2.69 -22.18
C GLU A 152 -1.24 2.14 -20.74
N LEU A 153 -0.05 1.74 -20.25
CA LEU A 153 0.12 1.24 -18.89
C LEU A 153 -0.21 2.32 -17.85
N CYS A 154 0.27 3.54 -18.08
CA CYS A 154 -0.02 4.70 -17.25
C CYS A 154 -1.52 4.97 -17.14
N VAL A 155 -2.24 5.03 -18.28
CA VAL A 155 -3.68 5.24 -18.30
C VAL A 155 -4.42 4.08 -17.65
N LYS A 156 -4.02 2.82 -17.89
CA LYS A 156 -4.60 1.65 -17.20
C LYS A 156 -4.45 1.76 -15.68
N ALA A 157 -3.29 2.20 -15.18
CA ALA A 157 -3.06 2.39 -13.76
C ALA A 157 -3.93 3.52 -13.17
N ILE A 158 -3.96 4.68 -13.83
CA ILE A 158 -4.77 5.84 -13.41
C ILE A 158 -6.25 5.47 -13.37
N LYS A 159 -6.78 4.82 -14.42
CA LYS A 159 -8.19 4.40 -14.50
C LYS A 159 -8.63 3.50 -13.34
N LYS A 160 -7.70 2.70 -12.80
CA LYS A 160 -7.99 1.91 -11.59
C LYS A 160 -7.87 2.72 -10.30
N ASN A 161 -6.94 3.66 -10.22
CA ASN A 161 -6.75 4.52 -9.06
C ASN A 161 -6.06 5.83 -9.48
N GLY A 162 -6.77 6.95 -9.39
CA GLY A 162 -6.25 8.28 -9.76
C GLY A 162 -4.94 8.66 -9.05
N LEU A 163 -4.69 8.12 -7.84
CA LEU A 163 -3.42 8.34 -7.12
C LEU A 163 -2.20 7.71 -7.81
N ALA A 164 -2.40 6.81 -8.77
CA ALA A 164 -1.31 6.23 -9.56
C ALA A 164 -0.49 7.28 -10.32
N ILE A 165 -1.07 8.45 -10.62
CA ILE A 165 -0.36 9.55 -11.29
C ILE A 165 0.90 10.00 -10.54
N GLN A 166 0.93 9.89 -9.21
CA GLN A 166 2.09 10.23 -8.38
C GLN A 166 3.33 9.39 -8.71
N ASN A 167 3.12 8.22 -9.30
CA ASN A 167 4.17 7.27 -9.64
C ASN A 167 4.49 7.25 -11.14
N ILE A 168 3.88 8.14 -11.93
CA ILE A 168 4.12 8.25 -13.37
C ILE A 168 5.16 9.34 -13.62
N LYS A 169 6.19 9.00 -14.39
CA LYS A 169 7.23 9.93 -14.83
C LYS A 169 6.65 10.84 -15.92
N ALA A 170 6.63 12.14 -15.67
CA ALA A 170 6.15 13.15 -16.61
C ALA A 170 4.75 12.86 -17.21
N PRO A 171 3.68 12.83 -16.39
CA PRO A 171 2.33 12.58 -16.89
C PRO A 171 1.90 13.67 -17.87
N ASN A 172 1.30 13.27 -18.99
CA ASN A 172 0.74 14.20 -19.98
C ASN A 172 -0.63 14.74 -19.53
N ASP A 173 -1.17 15.71 -20.28
CA ASP A 173 -2.41 16.39 -19.87
C ASP A 173 -3.63 15.46 -19.86
N LEU A 174 -3.72 14.51 -20.80
CA LEU A 174 -4.77 13.49 -20.78
C LEU A 174 -4.73 12.66 -19.48
N MET A 175 -3.53 12.23 -19.05
CA MET A 175 -3.35 11.50 -17.79
C MET A 175 -3.77 12.32 -16.58
N LYS A 176 -3.38 13.60 -16.53
CA LYS A 176 -3.75 14.54 -15.46
C LYS A 176 -5.26 14.74 -15.40
N MET A 177 -5.91 14.94 -16.55
CA MET A 177 -7.37 15.09 -16.65
C MET A 177 -8.08 13.85 -16.12
N ILE A 178 -7.76 12.66 -16.62
CA ILE A 178 -8.38 11.40 -16.17
C ILE A 178 -8.18 11.21 -14.66
N ALA A 179 -6.99 11.53 -14.13
CA ALA A 179 -6.72 11.37 -12.71
C ALA A 179 -7.56 12.32 -11.84
N VAL A 180 -7.72 13.59 -12.26
CA VAL A 180 -8.56 14.59 -11.58
C VAL A 180 -10.04 14.24 -11.68
N GLU A 181 -10.51 13.72 -12.82
CA GLU A 181 -11.88 13.25 -13.00
C GLU A 181 -12.25 12.15 -12.01
N LEU A 182 -11.32 11.22 -11.74
CA LEU A 182 -11.52 10.13 -10.79
C LEU A 182 -11.40 10.57 -9.34
N ASN A 183 -10.46 11.46 -9.04
CA ASN A 183 -10.25 12.00 -7.71
C ASN A 183 -9.69 13.43 -7.79
N PRO A 184 -10.53 14.46 -7.62
CA PRO A 184 -10.09 15.86 -7.70
C PRO A 184 -8.98 16.23 -6.72
N MET A 185 -8.84 15.51 -5.61
CA MET A 185 -7.78 15.77 -4.62
C MET A 185 -6.40 15.40 -5.12
N VAL A 186 -6.31 14.66 -6.23
CA VAL A 186 -5.04 14.38 -6.92
C VAL A 186 -4.36 15.65 -7.41
N ILE A 187 -5.11 16.75 -7.59
CA ILE A 187 -4.58 18.06 -7.99
C ILE A 187 -3.44 18.53 -7.08
N GLN A 188 -3.43 18.10 -5.81
CA GLN A 188 -2.38 18.41 -4.83
C GLN A 188 -1.00 17.83 -5.21
N PHE A 189 -0.97 16.80 -6.06
CA PHE A 189 0.25 16.11 -6.51
C PHE A 189 0.68 16.54 -7.92
N ILE A 190 -0.08 17.42 -8.57
CA ILE A 190 0.23 17.91 -9.91
C ILE A 190 1.01 19.21 -9.75
N GLU A 191 2.24 19.23 -10.23
CA GLU A 191 3.04 20.45 -10.25
C GLU A 191 2.47 21.41 -11.30
N GLN A 192 2.21 22.66 -10.88
CA GLN A 192 1.70 23.75 -11.72
C GLN A 192 0.51 23.33 -12.62
N PRO A 193 -0.63 22.93 -12.02
CA PRO A 193 -1.80 22.54 -12.79
C PRO A 193 -2.32 23.70 -13.65
N SER A 194 -2.78 23.38 -14.86
CA SER A 194 -3.37 24.40 -15.75
C SER A 194 -4.67 24.94 -15.17
N LYS A 195 -5.06 26.16 -15.57
CA LYS A 195 -6.34 26.76 -15.14
C LYS A 195 -7.54 25.85 -15.44
N ALA A 196 -7.55 25.23 -16.62
CA ALA A 196 -8.60 24.28 -17.01
C ALA A 196 -8.67 23.07 -16.06
N LEU A 197 -7.51 22.54 -15.66
CA LEU A 197 -7.45 21.41 -14.73
C LEU A 197 -7.88 21.78 -13.31
N CYS A 198 -7.49 22.98 -12.84
CA CYS A 198 -7.97 23.52 -11.56
C CYS A 198 -9.49 23.71 -11.57
N SER A 199 -10.04 24.28 -12.65
CA SER A 199 -11.48 24.49 -12.81
C SER A 199 -12.21 23.14 -12.79
N LEU A 200 -11.73 22.15 -13.55
CA LEU A 200 -12.27 20.79 -13.54
C LEU A 200 -12.29 20.18 -12.13
N ALA A 201 -11.19 20.30 -11.37
CA ALA A 201 -11.12 19.77 -10.02
C ALA A 201 -12.17 20.42 -9.09
N VAL A 202 -12.32 21.74 -9.18
CA VAL A 202 -13.28 22.52 -8.38
C VAL A 202 -14.73 22.22 -8.77
N GLN A 203 -15.02 22.08 -10.08
CA GLN A 203 -16.35 21.72 -10.58
C GLN A 203 -16.81 20.35 -10.05
N ILE A 204 -15.91 19.36 -10.05
CA ILE A 204 -16.23 18.01 -9.55
C ILE A 204 -16.31 18.03 -8.02
N ARG A 205 -15.37 18.68 -7.34
CA ARG A 205 -15.34 18.76 -5.88
C ARG A 205 -14.80 20.11 -5.42
N PRO A 206 -15.67 21.06 -5.04
CA PRO A 206 -15.25 22.43 -4.71
C PRO A 206 -14.18 22.52 -3.61
N TYR A 207 -14.22 21.61 -2.64
CA TYR A 207 -13.20 21.51 -1.58
C TYR A 207 -11.79 21.15 -2.08
N ALA A 208 -11.61 20.77 -3.35
CA ALA A 208 -10.29 20.54 -3.94
C ALA A 208 -9.46 21.82 -4.00
N ILE A 209 -10.11 22.99 -4.00
CA ILE A 209 -9.45 24.31 -4.00
C ILE A 209 -8.46 24.48 -2.83
N GLN A 210 -8.71 23.83 -1.68
CA GLN A 210 -7.82 23.89 -0.51
C GLN A 210 -6.42 23.29 -0.76
N TYR A 211 -6.28 22.48 -1.80
CA TYR A 211 -5.02 21.84 -2.17
C TYR A 211 -4.25 22.58 -3.26
N LEU A 212 -4.82 23.68 -3.79
CA LEU A 212 -4.16 24.52 -4.77
C LEU A 212 -3.27 25.53 -4.06
N LYS A 213 -2.00 25.64 -4.48
CA LYS A 213 -1.07 26.61 -3.90
C LYS A 213 -1.47 28.06 -4.19
N HIS A 214 -2.03 28.31 -5.38
CA HIS A 214 -2.44 29.64 -5.84
C HIS A 214 -3.74 29.51 -6.64
N ALA A 215 -4.87 29.89 -6.02
CA ALA A 215 -6.15 30.02 -6.69
C ALA A 215 -6.45 31.50 -6.94
N ASP A 216 -6.79 31.86 -8.18
CA ASP A 216 -7.23 33.22 -8.48
C ASP A 216 -8.67 33.47 -8.02
N GLU A 217 -9.09 34.74 -7.97
CA GLU A 217 -10.42 35.12 -7.46
C GLU A 217 -11.54 34.46 -8.27
N ALA A 218 -11.35 34.28 -9.57
CA ALA A 218 -12.31 33.63 -10.45
C ALA A 218 -12.55 32.17 -10.05
N LEU A 219 -11.48 31.42 -9.77
CA LEU A 219 -11.60 30.04 -9.32
C LEU A 219 -12.21 29.92 -7.91
N TRP A 220 -11.90 30.86 -7.02
CA TRP A 220 -12.54 30.94 -5.70
C TRP A 220 -14.04 31.24 -5.81
N LEU A 221 -14.44 32.16 -6.70
CA LEU A 221 -15.84 32.43 -7.00
C LEU A 221 -16.54 31.18 -7.50
N GLU A 222 -15.94 30.46 -8.46
CA GLU A 222 -16.47 29.20 -8.97
C GLU A 222 -16.69 28.17 -7.84
N ALA A 223 -15.69 27.96 -6.98
CA ALA A 223 -15.82 27.05 -5.84
C ALA A 223 -16.93 27.47 -4.87
N ILE A 224 -17.05 28.77 -4.57
CA ILE A 224 -18.05 29.33 -3.67
C ILE A 224 -19.46 29.17 -4.24
N MET A 225 -19.66 29.41 -5.53
CA MET A 225 -20.96 29.25 -6.19
C MET A 225 -21.48 27.81 -6.09
N HIS A 226 -20.58 26.82 -6.18
CA HIS A 226 -20.96 25.42 -6.00
C HIS A 226 -21.09 25.01 -4.52
N LYS A 227 -20.22 25.53 -3.64
CA LYS A 227 -20.23 25.19 -2.21
C LYS A 227 -19.77 26.36 -1.34
N PRO A 228 -20.67 27.20 -0.82
CA PRO A 228 -20.30 28.44 -0.11
C PRO A 228 -19.43 28.23 1.13
N ASN A 229 -19.52 27.06 1.77
CA ASN A 229 -18.73 26.73 2.96
C ASN A 229 -17.23 26.57 2.67
N VAL A 230 -16.80 26.53 1.39
CA VAL A 230 -15.36 26.56 1.06
C VAL A 230 -14.70 27.87 1.48
N ILE A 231 -15.48 28.92 1.76
CA ILE A 231 -15.01 30.21 2.24
C ILE A 231 -14.14 30.12 3.51
N GLN A 232 -14.30 29.06 4.31
CA GLN A 232 -13.46 28.82 5.49
C GLN A 232 -11.99 28.51 5.15
N PHE A 233 -11.69 28.16 3.90
CA PHE A 233 -10.36 27.80 3.41
C PHE A 233 -9.70 28.91 2.59
N LEU A 234 -10.31 30.11 2.53
CA LEU A 234 -9.74 31.24 1.81
C LEU A 234 -8.34 31.58 2.33
N ASP A 235 -7.41 31.75 1.40
CA ASP A 235 -6.05 32.26 1.63
C ASP A 235 -6.02 33.81 1.70
N TYR A 236 -6.97 34.48 1.04
CA TYR A 236 -7.25 35.90 1.18
C TYR A 236 -8.77 36.19 1.09
N TYR A 237 -9.20 37.33 1.63
CA TYR A 237 -10.62 37.68 1.74
C TYR A 237 -10.89 38.99 0.98
N SER A 238 -11.68 38.92 -0.10
CA SER A 238 -12.18 40.09 -0.83
C SER A 238 -13.68 40.30 -0.57
N GLU A 239 -14.17 41.54 -0.67
CA GLU A 239 -15.62 41.78 -0.56
C GLU A 239 -16.42 40.98 -1.60
N THR A 240 -15.91 40.84 -2.83
CA THR A 240 -16.56 40.05 -3.88
C THR A 240 -16.81 38.61 -3.44
N LEU A 241 -15.77 37.94 -2.90
CA LEU A 241 -15.86 36.56 -2.44
C LEU A 241 -16.82 36.41 -1.25
N LEU A 242 -16.71 37.31 -0.27
CA LEU A 242 -17.58 37.32 0.91
C LEU A 242 -19.05 37.51 0.53
N GLN A 243 -19.33 38.50 -0.32
CA GLN A 243 -20.69 38.76 -0.79
C GLN A 243 -21.24 37.61 -1.64
N ALA A 244 -20.42 37.01 -2.51
CA ALA A 244 -20.82 35.85 -3.31
C ALA A 244 -21.22 34.65 -2.42
N ALA A 245 -20.44 34.35 -1.37
CA ALA A 245 -20.76 33.27 -0.46
C ALA A 245 -22.05 33.54 0.33
N LEU A 246 -22.26 34.77 0.82
CA LEU A 246 -23.47 35.16 1.53
C LEU A 246 -24.71 35.08 0.63
N ARG A 247 -24.62 35.59 -0.62
CA ARG A 247 -25.73 35.52 -1.58
C ARG A 247 -26.07 34.09 -1.97
N THR A 248 -25.08 33.20 -2.02
CA THR A 248 -25.30 31.78 -2.34
C THR A 248 -25.83 30.99 -1.13
N ASN A 249 -25.33 31.27 0.08
CA ASN A 249 -25.85 30.72 1.33
C ASN A 249 -25.57 31.70 2.49
N PRO A 250 -26.59 32.39 3.02
CA PRO A 250 -26.41 33.39 4.08
C PRO A 250 -25.79 32.82 5.36
N LEU A 251 -25.99 31.52 5.65
CA LEU A 251 -25.42 30.86 6.83
C LEU A 251 -23.91 30.61 6.71
N SER A 252 -23.30 30.88 5.55
CA SER A 252 -21.84 30.86 5.38
C SER A 252 -21.15 31.96 6.20
N PHE A 253 -21.88 32.99 6.63
CA PHE A 253 -21.38 34.08 7.49
C PHE A 253 -20.66 33.59 8.75
N LYS A 254 -21.10 32.46 9.32
CA LYS A 254 -20.47 31.86 10.50
C LYS A 254 -19.02 31.41 10.28
N TYR A 255 -18.63 31.19 9.03
CA TYR A 255 -17.26 30.79 8.64
C TYR A 255 -16.36 31.99 8.33
N ILE A 256 -16.89 33.21 8.28
CA ILE A 256 -16.09 34.42 8.03
C ILE A 256 -15.38 34.83 9.34
N PRO A 257 -14.04 34.98 9.34
CA PRO A 257 -13.31 35.48 10.52
C PRO A 257 -13.76 36.89 10.94
N HIS A 258 -13.79 37.17 12.25
CA HIS A 258 -14.28 38.44 12.79
C HIS A 258 -13.62 39.68 12.16
N ARG A 259 -12.32 39.63 11.90
CA ARG A 259 -11.57 40.74 11.26
C ARG A 259 -12.05 41.11 9.85
N PHE A 260 -12.79 40.23 9.17
CA PHE A 260 -13.34 40.45 7.83
C PHE A 260 -14.85 40.69 7.83
N LYS A 261 -15.48 40.77 9.01
CA LYS A 261 -16.90 41.12 9.17
C LYS A 261 -17.07 42.64 9.22
N THR A 262 -16.82 43.29 8.09
CA THR A 262 -17.03 44.75 7.93
C THR A 262 -18.49 45.12 8.13
N GLN A 263 -18.78 46.42 8.31
CA GLN A 263 -20.16 46.91 8.42
C GLN A 263 -21.00 46.53 7.18
N SER A 264 -20.42 46.62 5.98
CA SER A 264 -21.06 46.22 4.72
C SER A 264 -21.44 44.73 4.72
N ILE A 265 -20.50 43.85 5.09
CA ILE A 265 -20.71 42.40 5.13
C ILE A 265 -21.70 41.99 6.23
N CYS A 266 -21.63 42.60 7.42
CA CYS A 266 -22.59 42.36 8.50
C CYS A 266 -24.01 42.79 8.12
N ALA A 267 -24.16 43.98 7.52
CA ALA A 267 -25.45 44.47 7.05
C ALA A 267 -26.05 43.53 5.99
N LEU A 268 -25.26 43.10 5.01
CA LEU A 268 -25.69 42.14 3.99
C LEU A 268 -26.08 40.79 4.61
N ALA A 269 -25.29 40.26 5.55
CA ALA A 269 -25.58 38.98 6.20
C ALA A 269 -26.90 39.00 6.99
N LEU A 270 -27.20 40.09 7.68
CA LEU A 270 -28.46 40.28 8.41
C LEU A 270 -29.64 40.51 7.47
N GLN A 271 -29.44 41.25 6.38
CA GLN A 271 -30.46 41.44 5.35
C GLN A 271 -30.87 40.11 4.71
N LEU A 272 -29.90 39.21 4.49
CA LEU A 272 -30.15 37.92 3.85
C LEU A 272 -30.70 36.85 4.81
N ASP A 273 -30.28 36.85 6.08
CA ASP A 273 -30.81 35.95 7.13
C ASP A 273 -30.55 36.52 8.53
N GLU A 274 -31.62 36.87 9.26
CA GLU A 274 -31.55 37.43 10.61
C GLU A 274 -30.87 36.48 11.63
N LYS A 275 -30.87 35.16 11.39
CA LYS A 275 -30.18 34.19 12.25
C LYS A 275 -28.68 34.44 12.35
N ASN A 276 -28.12 35.22 11.42
CA ASN A 276 -26.71 35.63 11.45
C ASN A 276 -26.36 36.57 12.61
N LYS A 277 -27.34 37.14 13.31
CA LYS A 277 -27.13 38.01 14.49
C LYS A 277 -26.25 37.37 15.56
N ARG A 278 -26.34 36.04 15.75
CA ARG A 278 -25.52 35.28 16.72
C ARG A 278 -24.04 35.16 16.35
N TYR A 279 -23.66 35.54 15.14
CA TYR A 279 -22.30 35.44 14.61
C TYR A 279 -21.66 36.81 14.39
N LEU A 280 -22.29 37.91 14.79
CA LEU A 280 -21.69 39.25 14.76
C LEU A 280 -20.45 39.29 15.68
N PRO A 281 -19.45 40.14 15.37
CA PRO A 281 -18.29 40.38 16.23
C PRO A 281 -18.63 41.00 17.58
#